data_AF-A0A1Y5HUM8-F1
#
_entry.id   AF-A0A1Y5HUM8-F1
#
_cell.length_a   1.000
_cell.length_b   1.000
_cell.length_c   1.000
_cell.angle_alpha   90.00
_cell.angle_beta   90.00
_cell.angle_gamma   90.00
#
_symmetry.space_group_name_H-M   'P 1'
#
loop_
_entity.id
_entity.type
_entity.pdbx_description
1 polymer ?
#
loop_
_entity_poly.entity_id
_entity_poly.type
_entity_poly.pdbx_seq_one_letter_code
_entity_poly.pdbx_strand_id
1 'polypeptide(L)'
;MTTTVKGRKSESPDLLNGPVAPMFMRMAMPIILGLLVNGLFNFVDAIFISRVVGTDAIGGVSAAFPIHMVMISISAMLGSGMASILSRRLGAGRDEDVSAVFSSSLMLAAVVGLLISIILLVFRFEIFTLTNLPNALLPYAVDYITPIALFGVISFSYGTLSEAFRAEGKNMQVMKLMACSALLNIVLDALFLFVFEWGVP
;
A
#
# COMPACT_ATOMS: atom_id res chain seq x y z
N MET A 1 46.48 11.96 15.54
CA MET A 1 45.59 11.00 16.24
C MET A 1 44.34 10.83 15.41
N THR A 2 44.32 9.77 14.61
CA THR A 2 43.29 9.45 13.62
C THR A 2 42.21 8.62 14.30
N THR A 3 41.08 9.23 14.67
CA THR A 3 39.91 8.51 15.15
C THR A 3 39.20 7.89 13.95
N THR A 4 39.46 6.60 13.76
CA THR A 4 38.73 5.70 12.88
C THR A 4 37.27 5.63 13.33
N VAL A 5 36.37 6.17 12.50
CA VAL A 5 34.92 5.99 12.64
C VAL A 5 34.63 4.51 12.38
N LYS A 6 34.40 3.78 13.46
CA LYS A 6 33.98 2.37 13.48
C LYS A 6 32.68 2.25 12.67
N GLY A 7 32.78 1.67 11.48
CA GLY A 7 31.67 1.48 10.57
C GLY A 7 30.49 0.79 11.27
N ARG A 8 29.33 1.44 11.24
CA ARG A 8 28.05 0.77 11.50
C ARG A 8 27.94 -0.37 10.49
N LYS A 9 28.08 -1.63 10.95
CA LYS A 9 27.58 -2.78 10.20
C LYS A 9 26.07 -2.63 10.09
N SER A 10 25.63 -2.00 9.02
CA SER A 10 24.25 -2.07 8.54
C SER A 10 23.95 -3.55 8.29
N GLU A 11 22.91 -4.11 8.91
CA GLU A 11 22.40 -5.47 8.64
C GLU A 11 21.86 -5.64 7.20
N SER A 12 21.97 -4.59 6.37
CA SER A 12 21.53 -4.59 4.98
C SER A 12 22.52 -5.38 4.12
N PRO A 13 22.04 -6.19 3.15
CA PRO A 13 22.92 -6.86 2.19
C PRO A 13 23.85 -5.83 1.51
N ASP A 14 25.10 -6.22 1.24
CA ASP A 14 25.99 -5.40 0.42
C ASP A 14 25.50 -5.44 -1.04
N LEU A 15 24.57 -4.53 -1.34
CA LEU A 15 23.91 -4.40 -2.64
C LEU A 15 24.87 -3.98 -3.76
N LEU A 16 26.09 -3.54 -3.43
CA LEU A 16 27.02 -2.97 -4.40
C LEU A 16 28.10 -3.96 -4.83
N ASN A 17 28.49 -4.89 -3.96
CA ASN A 17 29.67 -5.75 -4.21
C ASN A 17 29.35 -7.26 -4.32
N GLY A 18 28.09 -7.69 -4.14
CA GLY A 18 27.69 -9.10 -4.17
C GLY A 18 27.44 -9.69 -5.58
N PRO A 19 27.51 -11.02 -5.75
CA PRO A 19 27.13 -11.68 -7.00
C PRO A 19 25.64 -11.48 -7.31
N VAL A 20 25.33 -11.11 -8.56
CA VAL A 20 23.99 -10.64 -8.98
C VAL A 20 22.88 -11.66 -8.72
N ALA A 21 23.04 -12.91 -9.16
CA ALA A 21 21.96 -13.90 -9.08
C ALA A 21 21.57 -14.29 -7.63
N PRO A 22 22.51 -14.62 -6.72
CA PRO A 22 22.19 -14.86 -5.31
C PRO A 22 21.57 -13.65 -4.61
N MET A 23 22.04 -12.45 -4.95
CA MET A 23 21.54 -11.22 -4.35
C MET A 23 20.12 -10.89 -4.81
N PHE A 24 19.85 -11.04 -6.11
CA PHE A 24 18.51 -10.92 -6.68
C PHE A 24 17.54 -11.87 -5.98
N MET A 25 17.89 -13.16 -5.84
CA MET A 25 17.02 -14.13 -5.17
C MET A 25 16.77 -13.79 -3.70
N ARG A 26 17.79 -13.32 -2.97
CA ARG A 26 17.66 -12.91 -1.57
C ARG A 26 16.77 -11.66 -1.41
N MET A 27 16.77 -10.76 -2.40
CA MET A 27 15.89 -9.60 -2.43
C MET A 27 14.47 -9.93 -2.87
N ALA A 28 14.32 -10.84 -3.84
CA ALA A 28 13.03 -11.20 -4.43
C ALA A 28 12.20 -12.09 -3.49
N MET A 29 12.82 -13.05 -2.78
CA MET A 29 12.09 -14.02 -1.96
C MET A 29 11.18 -13.38 -0.90
N PRO A 30 11.63 -12.39 -0.09
CA PRO A 30 10.76 -11.71 0.87
C PRO A 30 9.61 -10.96 0.19
N ILE A 31 9.86 -10.36 -0.98
CA ILE A 31 8.82 -9.63 -1.73
C ILE A 31 7.76 -10.60 -2.25
N ILE A 32 8.18 -11.73 -2.84
CA ILE A 32 7.28 -12.77 -3.33
C ILE A 32 6.40 -13.29 -2.18
N LEU A 33 7.00 -13.62 -1.04
CA LEU A 33 6.25 -14.07 0.14
C LEU A 33 5.29 -13.01 0.65
N GLY A 34 5.71 -11.74 0.72
CA GLY A 34 4.84 -10.64 1.13
C GLY A 34 3.64 -10.46 0.20
N LEU A 35 3.85 -10.54 -1.12
CA LEU A 35 2.79 -10.46 -2.12
C LEU A 35 1.84 -11.66 -2.05
N LEU A 36 2.36 -12.87 -1.81
CA LEU A 36 1.53 -14.06 -1.61
C LEU A 36 0.64 -13.93 -0.37
N VAL A 37 1.19 -13.49 0.76
CA VAL A 37 0.44 -13.25 2.00
C VAL A 37 -0.65 -12.19 1.79
N ASN A 38 -0.31 -11.09 1.10
CA ASN A 38 -1.27 -10.05 0.80
C ASN A 38 -2.38 -10.53 -0.17
N GLY A 39 -2.03 -11.33 -1.18
CA GLY A 39 -3.02 -11.93 -2.09
C GLY A 39 -3.97 -12.91 -1.38
N LEU A 40 -3.44 -13.75 -0.48
CA LEU A 40 -4.25 -14.64 0.37
C LEU A 40 -5.18 -13.84 1.28
N PHE A 41 -4.71 -12.72 1.83
CA PHE A 41 -5.56 -11.80 2.59
C PHE A 41 -6.74 -11.30 1.75
N ASN A 42 -6.49 -10.70 0.59
CA ASN A 42 -7.57 -10.18 -0.28
C ASN A 42 -8.57 -11.27 -0.65
N PHE A 43 -8.10 -12.51 -0.83
CA PHE A 43 -8.97 -13.66 -1.11
C PHE A 43 -9.86 -14.03 0.09
N VAL A 44 -9.30 -14.05 1.31
CA VAL A 44 -10.07 -14.34 2.53
C VAL A 44 -11.09 -13.24 2.81
N ASP A 45 -10.72 -11.97 2.64
CA ASP A 45 -11.62 -10.83 2.81
C ASP A 45 -12.81 -10.90 1.85
N ALA A 46 -12.55 -11.18 0.57
CA ALA A 46 -13.62 -11.41 -0.40
C ALA A 46 -14.56 -12.56 0.00
N ILE A 47 -14.05 -13.63 0.63
CA ILE A 47 -14.90 -14.72 1.16
C ILE A 47 -15.75 -14.23 2.34
N PHE A 48 -15.20 -13.44 3.26
CA PHE A 48 -15.95 -12.92 4.40
C PHE A 48 -17.05 -11.95 3.95
N ILE A 49 -16.72 -11.00 3.07
CA ILE A 49 -17.70 -10.08 2.46
C ILE A 49 -18.78 -10.87 1.71
N SER A 50 -18.40 -11.89 0.95
CA SER A 50 -19.39 -12.67 0.20
C SER A 50 -20.35 -13.49 1.06
N ARG A 51 -19.91 -13.93 2.25
CA ARG A 51 -20.74 -14.76 3.16
C ARG A 51 -21.65 -13.95 4.07
N VAL A 52 -21.25 -12.74 4.45
CA VAL A 52 -21.93 -11.99 5.53
C VAL A 52 -22.93 -10.96 4.99
N VAL A 53 -22.75 -10.44 3.78
CA VAL A 53 -23.29 -9.10 3.44
C VAL A 53 -24.35 -9.14 2.34
N GLY A 54 -24.58 -10.30 1.72
CA GLY A 54 -25.59 -10.49 0.67
C GLY A 54 -25.13 -10.05 -0.73
N THR A 55 -25.89 -10.44 -1.75
CA THR A 55 -25.51 -10.26 -3.17
C THR A 55 -25.40 -8.81 -3.60
N ASP A 56 -26.22 -7.92 -3.01
CA ASP A 56 -26.24 -6.50 -3.36
C ASP A 56 -24.99 -5.77 -2.85
N ALA A 57 -24.51 -6.12 -1.66
CA ALA A 57 -23.28 -5.56 -1.13
C ALA A 57 -22.05 -5.96 -1.96
N ILE A 58 -21.95 -7.23 -2.36
CA ILE A 58 -20.88 -7.70 -3.25
C ILE A 58 -20.91 -6.92 -4.58
N GLY A 59 -22.10 -6.67 -5.12
CA GLY A 59 -22.28 -5.87 -6.33
C GLY A 59 -21.75 -4.44 -6.19
N GLY A 60 -22.07 -3.77 -5.07
CA GLY A 60 -21.56 -2.42 -4.76
C GLY A 60 -20.04 -2.37 -4.55
N VAL A 61 -19.49 -3.31 -3.76
CA VAL A 61 -18.03 -3.43 -3.53
C VAL A 61 -17.28 -3.67 -4.84
N SER A 62 -17.80 -4.55 -5.69
CA SER A 62 -17.20 -4.83 -7.01
C SER A 62 -17.18 -3.60 -7.91
N ALA A 63 -18.20 -2.74 -7.81
CA ALA A 63 -18.25 -1.48 -8.55
C ALA A 63 -17.24 -0.43 -8.04
N ALA A 64 -16.89 -0.46 -6.75
CA ALA A 64 -15.87 0.40 -6.16
C ALA A 64 -14.43 -0.01 -6.51
N PHE A 65 -14.22 -1.29 -6.85
CA PHE A 65 -12.89 -1.85 -7.11
C PHE A 65 -12.08 -1.12 -8.21
N PRO A 66 -12.64 -0.77 -9.38
CA PRO A 66 -11.90 0.00 -10.39
C PRO A 66 -11.42 1.36 -9.89
N ILE A 67 -12.23 2.05 -9.08
CA ILE A 67 -11.87 3.34 -8.47
C ILE A 67 -10.73 3.15 -7.48
N HIS A 68 -10.80 2.10 -6.66
CA HIS A 68 -9.72 1.73 -5.75
C HIS A 68 -8.41 1.41 -6.49
N MET A 69 -8.49 0.70 -7.63
CA MET A 69 -7.34 0.41 -8.48
C MET A 69 -6.68 1.67 -9.05
N VAL A 70 -7.45 2.71 -9.38
CA VAL A 70 -6.89 4.01 -9.78
C VAL A 70 -6.08 4.63 -8.64
N MET A 71 -6.60 4.59 -7.40
CA MET A 71 -5.86 5.10 -6.23
C MET A 71 -4.53 4.35 -6.04
N ILE A 72 -4.57 3.02 -6.08
CA ILE A 72 -3.37 2.17 -5.97
C ILE A 72 -2.37 2.51 -7.08
N SER A 73 -2.84 2.68 -8.31
CA SER A 73 -1.98 2.97 -9.47
C SER A 73 -1.26 4.32 -9.35
N ILE A 74 -1.96 5.37 -8.88
CA ILE A 74 -1.34 6.69 -8.66
C ILE A 74 -0.33 6.60 -7.51
N SER A 75 -0.67 5.92 -6.41
CA SER A 75 0.26 5.71 -5.30
C SER A 75 1.51 4.94 -5.75
N ALA A 76 1.34 3.89 -6.56
CA ALA A 76 2.43 3.10 -7.10
C ALA A 76 3.29 3.91 -8.08
N MET A 77 2.68 4.78 -8.90
CA MET A 77 3.39 5.70 -9.80
C MET A 77 4.31 6.65 -9.02
N LEU A 78 3.81 7.27 -7.96
CA LEU A 78 4.59 8.17 -7.10
C LEU A 78 5.73 7.41 -6.39
N GLY A 79 5.40 6.27 -5.76
CA GLY A 79 6.37 5.44 -5.05
C GLY A 79 7.48 4.91 -5.96
N SER A 80 7.13 4.38 -7.13
CA SER A 80 8.10 3.85 -8.10
C SER A 80 8.98 4.95 -8.70
N GLY A 81 8.41 6.13 -8.98
CA GLY A 81 9.15 7.29 -9.46
C GLY A 81 10.20 7.76 -8.44
N MET A 82 9.80 7.85 -7.16
CA MET A 82 10.69 8.12 -6.05
C MET A 82 11.77 7.04 -5.91
N ALA A 83 11.39 5.77 -5.87
CA ALA A 83 12.30 4.63 -5.72
C ALA A 83 13.40 4.64 -6.78
N SER A 84 13.06 4.96 -8.03
CA SER A 84 14.01 5.10 -9.14
C SER A 84 15.09 6.16 -8.86
N ILE A 85 14.68 7.33 -8.37
CA ILE A 85 15.60 8.42 -8.02
C ILE A 85 16.43 8.02 -6.78
N LEU A 86 15.78 7.46 -5.77
CA LEU A 86 16.40 7.04 -4.50
C LEU A 86 17.50 6.01 -4.74
N SER A 87 17.24 4.94 -5.50
CA SER A 87 18.22 3.89 -5.80
C SER A 87 19.44 4.41 -6.56
N ARG A 88 19.28 5.38 -7.46
CA ARG A 88 20.42 6.01 -8.15
C ARG A 88 21.28 6.84 -7.19
N ARG A 89 20.68 7.54 -6.22
CA ARG A 89 21.41 8.33 -5.22
C ARG A 89 22.14 7.45 -4.21
N LEU A 90 21.48 6.39 -3.74
CA LEU A 90 22.09 5.36 -2.89
C LEU A 90 23.28 4.69 -3.58
N GLY A 91 23.12 4.27 -4.85
CA GLY A 91 24.21 3.69 -5.64
C GLY A 91 25.38 4.64 -5.91
N ALA A 92 25.14 5.95 -5.86
CA ALA A 92 26.16 6.99 -6.02
C ALA A 92 26.81 7.43 -4.69
N GLY A 93 26.42 6.86 -3.54
CA GLY A 93 26.92 7.23 -2.22
C GLY A 93 26.54 8.64 -1.75
N ARG A 94 25.43 9.19 -2.27
CA ARG A 94 24.96 10.56 -1.95
C ARG A 94 23.84 10.53 -0.90
N ASP A 95 24.17 10.12 0.32
CA ASP A 95 23.19 9.87 1.38
C ASP A 95 22.38 11.11 1.79
N GLU A 96 22.96 12.32 1.69
CA GLU A 96 22.24 13.57 1.98
C GLU A 96 21.09 13.81 0.99
N ASP A 97 21.27 13.44 -0.28
CA ASP A 97 20.23 13.54 -1.31
C ASP A 97 19.08 12.53 -1.05
N VAL A 98 19.36 11.40 -0.40
CA VAL A 98 18.39 10.32 -0.15
C VAL A 98 17.29 10.80 0.79
N SER A 99 17.64 11.47 1.88
CA SER A 99 16.67 12.00 2.85
C SER A 99 15.79 13.10 2.24
N ALA A 100 16.38 13.98 1.42
CA ALA A 100 15.66 15.05 0.73
C ALA A 100 14.66 14.50 -0.30
N VAL A 101 15.08 13.51 -1.11
CA VAL A 101 14.20 12.83 -2.07
C VAL A 101 13.04 12.15 -1.34
N PHE A 102 13.33 11.36 -0.30
CA PHE A 102 12.30 10.65 0.46
C PHE A 102 11.28 11.60 1.08
N SER A 103 11.74 12.65 1.77
CA SER A 103 10.87 13.62 2.45
C SER A 103 10.00 14.39 1.46
N SER A 104 10.58 14.82 0.33
CA SER A 104 9.84 15.53 -0.71
C SER A 104 8.78 14.64 -1.37
N SER A 105 9.11 13.38 -1.64
CA SER A 105 8.17 12.41 -2.20
C SER A 105 7.07 12.02 -1.21
N LEU A 106 7.37 11.91 0.08
CA LEU A 106 6.38 11.67 1.12
C LEU A 106 5.39 12.84 1.22
N MET A 107 5.89 14.08 1.18
CA MET A 107 5.04 15.27 1.16
C MET A 107 4.18 15.32 -0.11
N LEU A 108 4.74 15.00 -1.28
CA LEU A 108 3.99 14.91 -2.53
C LEU A 108 2.89 13.83 -2.45
N ALA A 109 3.21 12.65 -1.91
CA ALA A 109 2.25 11.56 -1.73
C ALA A 109 1.11 11.95 -0.77
N ALA A 110 1.42 12.65 0.33
CA ALA A 110 0.41 13.16 1.25
C ALA A 110 -0.52 14.19 0.59
N VAL A 111 0.04 15.12 -0.19
CA VAL A 111 -0.74 16.13 -0.93
C VAL A 111 -1.62 15.48 -2.00
N VAL A 112 -1.07 14.57 -2.80
CA VAL A 112 -1.85 13.86 -3.83
C VAL A 112 -2.92 12.98 -3.18
N GLY A 113 -2.57 12.26 -2.11
CA GLY A 113 -3.53 11.48 -1.33
C GLY A 113 -4.67 12.34 -0.82
N LEU A 114 -4.39 13.52 -0.25
CA LEU A 114 -5.39 14.47 0.23
C LEU A 114 -6.31 14.96 -0.91
N LEU A 115 -5.73 15.33 -2.05
CA LEU A 115 -6.50 15.81 -3.20
C LEU A 115 -7.42 14.72 -3.75
N ILE A 116 -6.91 13.50 -3.92
CA ILE A 116 -7.71 12.36 -4.37
C ILE A 116 -8.80 12.00 -3.35
N SER A 117 -8.48 12.03 -2.05
CA SER A 117 -9.45 11.84 -0.97
C SER A 117 -10.58 12.86 -1.04
N ILE A 118 -10.28 14.15 -1.21
CA ILE A 118 -11.29 15.21 -1.32
C ILE A 118 -12.16 14.98 -2.56
N ILE A 119 -11.56 14.69 -3.72
CA ILE A 119 -12.29 14.42 -4.96
C ILE A 119 -13.25 13.24 -4.76
N LEU A 120 -12.78 12.13 -4.18
CA LEU A 120 -13.64 10.98 -3.94
C LEU A 120 -14.75 11.27 -2.94
N LEU A 121 -14.46 11.96 -1.83
CA LEU A 121 -15.48 12.25 -0.82
C LEU A 121 -16.57 13.20 -1.34
N VAL A 122 -16.20 14.18 -2.16
CA VAL A 122 -17.15 15.14 -2.75
C VAL A 122 -17.94 14.53 -3.89
N PHE A 123 -17.30 13.75 -4.77
CA PHE A 123 -17.91 13.25 -6.01
C PHE A 123 -18.26 11.76 -6.00
N ARG A 124 -18.22 11.06 -4.85
CA ARG A 124 -18.48 9.61 -4.78
C ARG A 124 -19.80 9.19 -5.40
N PHE A 125 -20.87 9.96 -5.21
CA PHE A 125 -22.18 9.65 -5.76
C PHE A 125 -22.17 9.81 -7.28
N GLU A 126 -21.65 10.94 -7.77
CA GLU A 126 -21.52 11.26 -9.19
C GLU A 126 -20.67 10.22 -9.92
N ILE A 127 -19.53 9.83 -9.34
CA ILE A 127 -18.63 8.81 -9.90
C ILE A 127 -19.40 7.49 -10.13
N PHE A 128 -20.15 7.01 -9.14
CA PHE A 128 -20.89 5.74 -9.29
C PHE A 128 -22.12 5.87 -10.20
N THR A 129 -22.79 7.01 -10.22
CA THR A 129 -23.88 7.24 -11.19
C THR A 129 -23.38 7.29 -12.63
N LEU A 130 -22.19 7.85 -12.89
CA LEU A 130 -21.54 7.86 -14.20
C LEU A 130 -21.17 6.45 -14.69
N THR A 131 -20.90 5.52 -13.77
CA THR A 131 -20.68 4.10 -14.10
C THR A 131 -21.97 3.33 -14.38
N ASN A 132 -23.12 4.01 -14.39
CA ASN A 132 -24.43 3.41 -14.62
C ASN A 132 -24.78 2.31 -13.59
N LEU A 133 -24.31 2.50 -12.35
CA LEU A 133 -24.55 1.58 -11.24
C LEU A 133 -26.03 1.63 -10.82
N PRO A 134 -26.73 0.48 -10.67
CA PRO A 134 -28.10 0.47 -10.19
C PRO A 134 -28.25 1.15 -8.82
N ASN A 135 -29.32 1.91 -8.64
CA ASN A 135 -29.58 2.68 -7.41
C ASN A 135 -29.59 1.80 -6.14
N ALA A 136 -29.95 0.52 -6.26
CA ALA A 136 -29.92 -0.43 -5.15
C ALA A 136 -28.50 -0.74 -4.64
N LEU A 137 -27.48 -0.61 -5.51
CA LEU A 137 -26.08 -0.93 -5.19
C LEU A 137 -25.26 0.30 -4.79
N LEU A 138 -25.76 1.49 -5.11
CA LEU A 138 -25.08 2.77 -4.90
C LEU A 138 -24.71 3.04 -3.43
N PRO A 139 -25.57 2.76 -2.42
CA PRO A 139 -25.20 2.94 -1.02
C PRO A 139 -24.00 2.06 -0.64
N TYR A 140 -23.99 0.79 -1.03
CA TYR A 140 -22.90 -0.14 -0.72
C TYR A 140 -21.55 0.28 -1.35
N ALA A 141 -21.58 0.80 -2.59
CA ALA A 141 -20.37 1.30 -3.24
C ALA A 141 -19.82 2.56 -2.55
N VAL A 142 -20.72 3.46 -2.13
CA VAL A 142 -20.38 4.70 -1.41
C VAL A 142 -19.84 4.41 -0.02
N ASP A 143 -20.49 3.50 0.70
CA ASP A 143 -20.07 3.07 2.04
C ASP A 143 -18.68 2.43 1.95
N TYR A 144 -18.44 1.51 1.00
CA TYR A 144 -17.14 0.89 0.82
C TYR A 144 -16.00 1.89 0.46
N ILE A 145 -16.24 2.83 -0.46
CA ILE A 145 -15.17 3.76 -0.89
C ILE A 145 -14.89 4.87 0.12
N THR A 146 -15.84 5.18 1.01
CA THR A 146 -15.74 6.35 1.90
C THR A 146 -14.60 6.20 2.93
N PRO A 147 -14.48 5.08 3.68
CA PRO A 147 -13.34 4.85 4.57
C PRO A 147 -12.00 4.87 3.82
N ILE A 148 -11.94 4.26 2.64
CA ILE A 148 -10.75 4.23 1.79
C ILE A 148 -10.32 5.66 1.42
N ALA A 149 -11.27 6.51 1.05
CA ALA A 149 -11.02 7.91 0.74
C ALA A 149 -10.61 8.70 1.99
N LEU A 150 -11.24 8.50 3.16
CA LEU A 150 -10.87 9.18 4.40
C LEU A 150 -9.42 8.91 4.81
N PHE A 151 -8.94 7.68 4.63
CA PHE A 151 -7.57 7.28 4.95
C PHE A 151 -6.59 7.45 3.78
N GLY A 152 -6.99 8.10 2.68
CA GLY A 152 -6.17 8.20 1.46
C GLY A 152 -4.78 8.83 1.68
N VAL A 153 -4.66 9.85 2.53
CA VAL A 153 -3.35 10.44 2.89
C VAL A 153 -2.42 9.41 3.52
N ILE A 154 -2.94 8.58 4.42
CA ILE A 154 -2.18 7.53 5.11
C ILE A 154 -1.80 6.45 4.09
N SER A 155 -2.75 6.00 3.27
CA SER A 155 -2.53 4.96 2.26
C SER A 155 -1.45 5.34 1.24
N PHE A 156 -1.47 6.56 0.71
CA PHE A 156 -0.46 7.06 -0.23
C PHE A 156 0.92 7.23 0.42
N SER A 157 0.95 7.73 1.66
CA SER A 157 2.18 7.88 2.43
C SER A 157 2.82 6.52 2.74
N TYR A 158 2.00 5.55 3.13
CA TYR A 158 2.40 4.16 3.35
C TYR A 158 2.96 3.52 2.07
N GLY A 159 2.28 3.70 0.93
CA GLY A 159 2.77 3.20 -0.36
C GLY A 159 4.15 3.74 -0.70
N THR A 160 4.38 5.03 -0.47
CA THR A 160 5.68 5.68 -0.68
C THR A 160 6.77 5.15 0.26
N LEU A 161 6.43 4.95 1.54
CA LEU A 161 7.35 4.37 2.53
C LEU A 161 7.73 2.92 2.16
N SER A 162 6.75 2.12 1.74
CA SER A 162 6.97 0.73 1.30
C SER A 162 7.93 0.66 0.11
N GLU A 163 7.74 1.53 -0.90
CA GLU A 163 8.64 1.61 -2.06
C GLU A 163 10.03 2.14 -1.68
N ALA A 164 10.16 3.00 -0.68
CA ALA A 164 11.46 3.47 -0.20
C ALA A 164 12.28 2.34 0.43
N PHE A 165 11.65 1.52 1.29
CA PHE A 165 12.31 0.35 1.87
C PHE A 165 12.70 -0.69 0.81
N ARG A 166 11.89 -0.85 -0.25
CA ARG A 166 12.27 -1.69 -1.40
C ARG A 166 13.50 -1.14 -2.13
N ALA A 167 13.53 0.17 -2.38
CA ALA A 167 14.63 0.85 -3.04
C ALA A 167 15.95 0.79 -2.25
N GLU A 168 15.88 0.77 -0.92
CA GLU A 168 17.02 0.56 0.00
C GLU A 168 17.41 -0.92 0.17
N GLY A 169 16.64 -1.86 -0.39
CA GLY A 169 16.85 -3.30 -0.25
C GLY A 169 16.48 -3.87 1.13
N LYS A 170 15.74 -3.12 1.95
CA LYS A 170 15.19 -3.57 3.24
C LYS A 170 13.93 -4.43 3.06
N ASN A 171 13.96 -5.36 2.10
CA ASN A 171 12.82 -6.14 1.65
C ASN A 171 12.22 -7.05 2.74
N MET A 172 13.03 -7.48 3.70
CA MET A 172 12.55 -8.23 4.86
C MET A 172 11.63 -7.37 5.75
N GLN A 173 11.90 -6.07 5.89
CA GLN A 173 11.05 -5.16 6.64
C GLN A 173 9.73 -4.94 5.91
N VAL A 174 9.76 -4.79 4.57
CA VAL A 174 8.57 -4.68 3.73
C VAL A 174 7.69 -5.92 3.88
N MET A 175 8.27 -7.13 3.78
CA MET A 175 7.54 -8.38 3.98
C MET A 175 6.88 -8.45 5.35
N LYS A 176 7.60 -8.11 6.43
CA LYS A 176 7.06 -8.08 7.80
C LYS A 176 5.91 -7.08 7.93
N LEU A 177 6.03 -5.91 7.31
CA LEU A 177 4.98 -4.88 7.31
C LEU A 177 3.71 -5.37 6.60
N MET A 178 3.87 -5.98 5.41
CA MET A 178 2.76 -6.61 4.66
C MET A 178 2.10 -7.73 5.46
N ALA A 179 2.89 -8.63 6.07
CA ALA A 179 2.37 -9.75 6.85
C ALA A 179 1.67 -9.28 8.13
N CYS A 180 2.23 -8.32 8.85
CA CYS A 180 1.63 -7.74 10.05
C CYS A 180 0.30 -7.03 9.71
N SER A 181 0.29 -6.22 8.65
CA SER A 181 -0.92 -5.55 8.18
C SER A 181 -2.02 -6.54 7.79
N ALA A 182 -1.66 -7.60 7.06
CA ALA A 182 -2.61 -8.64 6.65
C ALA A 182 -3.19 -9.41 7.85
N LEU A 183 -2.34 -9.82 8.79
CA LEU A 183 -2.78 -10.52 10.00
C LEU A 183 -3.65 -9.64 10.89
N LEU A 184 -3.26 -8.38 11.09
CA LEU A 184 -4.04 -7.43 11.88
C LEU A 184 -5.42 -7.22 11.25
N ASN A 185 -5.47 -7.06 9.93
CA ASN A 185 -6.72 -6.85 9.22
C ASN A 185 -7.64 -8.10 9.30
N ILE A 186 -7.14 -9.32 9.06
CA ILE A 186 -7.94 -10.56 9.20
C ILE A 186 -8.53 -10.69 10.62
N VAL A 187 -7.74 -10.37 11.65
CA VAL A 187 -8.20 -10.44 13.04
C VAL A 187 -9.27 -9.38 13.31
N LEU A 188 -9.09 -8.15 12.81
CA LEU A 188 -10.08 -7.09 12.95
C LEU A 188 -11.38 -7.42 12.21
N ASP A 189 -11.31 -7.94 10.99
CA ASP A 189 -12.50 -8.31 10.22
C ASP A 189 -13.25 -9.45 10.90
N ALA A 190 -12.54 -10.49 11.36
CA ALA A 190 -13.17 -11.57 12.10
C ALA A 190 -13.86 -11.06 13.38
N LEU A 191 -13.25 -10.09 14.06
CA LEU A 191 -13.79 -9.51 15.29
C LEU A 191 -14.99 -8.60 15.00
N PHE A 192 -14.94 -7.75 13.99
CA PHE A 192 -16.05 -6.87 13.61
C PHE A 192 -17.23 -7.65 13.01
N LEU A 193 -16.97 -8.58 12.10
CA LEU A 193 -18.01 -9.36 11.42
C LEU A 193 -18.66 -10.42 12.32
N PHE A 194 -17.88 -11.20 13.08
CA PHE A 194 -18.42 -12.34 13.84
C PHE A 194 -18.74 -12.03 15.30
N VAL A 195 -18.08 -11.04 15.93
CA VAL A 195 -18.31 -10.72 17.35
C VAL A 195 -19.23 -9.53 17.51
N PHE A 196 -19.00 -8.45 16.74
CA PHE A 196 -19.79 -7.23 16.84
C PHE A 196 -21.00 -7.18 15.90
N GLU A 197 -21.11 -8.12 14.95
CA GLU A 197 -22.14 -8.14 13.90
C GLU A 197 -22.25 -6.80 13.13
N TRP A 198 -21.19 -5.99 13.17
CA TRP A 198 -21.06 -4.83 12.31
C TRP A 198 -20.74 -5.42 10.94
N GLY A 199 -21.66 -5.27 9.98
CA GLY A 199 -21.55 -5.81 8.62
C GLY A 199 -20.36 -5.25 7.85
N VAL A 200 -20.56 -4.79 6.61
CA VAL A 200 -19.51 -4.03 5.91
C VAL A 200 -19.61 -2.57 6.31
N PRO A 201 -18.60 -1.99 7.00
CA PRO A 201 -18.40 -0.55 6.98
C PRO A 201 -17.82 -0.07 5.65
#